data_AF-A0A4S4GHB7-F1
#
_entry.id   AF-A0A4S4GHB7-F1
#
_cell.length_a   1.000
_cell.length_b   1.000
_cell.length_c   1.000
_cell.angle_alpha   90.00
_cell.angle_beta   90.00
_cell.angle_gamma   90.00
#
_symmetry.space_group_name_H-M   'P 1'
#
loop_
_entity.id
_entity.type
_entity.pdbx_description
1 polymer ?
#
loop_
_entity_poly.entity_id
_entity_poly.type
_entity_poly.pdbx_seq_one_letter_code
_entity_poly.pdbx_strand_id
1 'polypeptide(L)'
;MTNSSADTIFIIPPSNDIREHIVYAPLKNIAFICNENAVTIAKNIINGEKLTQRDIDSVVYKYVKQINELPTQLPITCDIGDVSSAVIILSQQCNLSCSYCFSQQSRSVGLLDVESVEAVIDYTINSESINKKFIFIGGGEPFLAWEDLKRAIQYIHLKKNINHKVLIVITTNATLLDDKKILFLNKYGVELGISFDILPEIQNSQRCFANQKGTFTVVDNYIRQLIKNNIKIRIRSTITSHNVAKMAEMVQFVVDNYSGIKYLHFEPVSDSQDNTTDFYTEFVSNFISARRLGLQYGVDVYNSVTNSIDKLNSRFCRGEFCTTPTGEIVACHRVSSKEDPLFEKMYYGKVANDRKSLNIDDNRKNEIFAMFNKKLPECKNCFAMWHCAGGCVYDQNNLTLSQLRAKCYYIKSLIQAILYERLTIKTNSYGDK
;
A
#
# COMPACT_ATOMS: atom_id res chain seq x y z
N MET A 1 -21.53 -24.08 1.37
CA MET A 1 -21.69 -24.21 -0.09
C MET A 1 -20.41 -24.81 -0.61
N THR A 2 -20.48 -26.02 -1.16
CA THR A 2 -19.34 -26.72 -1.76
C THR A 2 -18.96 -25.98 -3.04
N ASN A 3 -17.96 -25.09 -2.97
CA ASN A 3 -17.39 -24.48 -4.16
C ASN A 3 -16.85 -25.61 -5.03
N SER A 4 -17.38 -25.71 -6.25
CA SER A 4 -16.80 -26.60 -7.25
C SER A 4 -15.36 -26.16 -7.51
N SER A 5 -14.45 -27.11 -7.76
CA SER A 5 -13.03 -26.84 -8.00
C SER A 5 -12.79 -25.83 -9.16
N ALA A 6 -13.76 -25.68 -10.05
CA ALA A 6 -13.79 -24.74 -11.17
C ALA A 6 -13.71 -23.25 -10.76
N ASP A 7 -14.20 -22.88 -9.57
CA ASP A 7 -14.28 -21.48 -9.12
C ASP A 7 -12.91 -20.89 -8.66
N THR A 8 -11.81 -21.62 -8.87
CA THR A 8 -10.48 -21.27 -8.31
C THR A 8 -9.35 -21.19 -9.32
N ILE A 9 -9.59 -21.57 -10.58
CA ILE A 9 -8.61 -21.53 -11.67
C ILE A 9 -9.07 -20.50 -12.71
N PHE A 10 -8.20 -19.56 -13.01
CA PHE A 10 -8.44 -18.48 -13.96
C PHE A 10 -7.54 -18.63 -15.17
N ILE A 11 -8.04 -18.23 -16.33
CA ILE A 11 -7.25 -18.09 -17.55
C ILE A 11 -7.17 -16.60 -17.84
N ILE A 12 -5.96 -16.05 -17.70
CA ILE A 12 -5.66 -14.66 -17.96
C ILE A 12 -5.25 -14.56 -19.44
N PRO A 13 -6.00 -13.82 -20.26
CA PRO A 13 -5.73 -13.71 -21.70
C PRO A 13 -4.48 -12.85 -21.97
N PRO A 14 -3.88 -12.96 -23.16
CA PRO A 14 -2.86 -12.05 -23.65
C PRO A 14 -3.26 -10.58 -23.51
N SER A 15 -2.27 -9.72 -23.38
CA SER A 15 -2.43 -8.26 -23.35
C SER A 15 -1.43 -7.60 -24.31
N ASN A 16 -1.46 -6.27 -24.45
CA ASN A 16 -0.66 -5.56 -25.46
C ASN A 16 0.84 -5.95 -25.43
N ASP A 17 1.39 -6.19 -24.24
CA ASP A 17 2.80 -6.51 -24.04
C ASP A 17 3.08 -8.01 -23.74
N ILE A 18 2.04 -8.84 -23.63
CA ILE A 18 2.14 -10.26 -23.22
C ILE A 18 1.37 -11.10 -24.22
N ARG A 19 2.06 -11.97 -24.96
CA ARG A 19 1.46 -12.75 -26.06
C ARG A 19 0.87 -14.07 -25.61
N GLU A 20 1.26 -14.55 -24.43
CA GLU A 20 0.85 -15.84 -23.90
C GLU A 20 -0.29 -15.72 -22.90
N HIS A 21 -1.05 -16.82 -22.75
CA HIS A 21 -2.04 -16.93 -21.70
C HIS A 21 -1.36 -17.39 -20.41
N ILE A 22 -1.97 -17.04 -19.27
CA ILE A 22 -1.54 -17.52 -17.96
C ILE A 22 -2.69 -18.27 -17.32
N VAL A 23 -2.49 -19.55 -16.99
CA VAL A 23 -3.36 -20.24 -16.05
C VAL A 23 -2.94 -19.84 -14.65
N TYR A 24 -3.90 -19.42 -13.84
CA TYR A 24 -3.64 -18.89 -12.51
C TYR A 24 -4.62 -19.44 -11.47
N ALA A 25 -4.09 -20.05 -10.41
CA ALA A 25 -4.84 -20.55 -9.28
C ALA A 25 -4.32 -19.88 -7.98
N PRO A 26 -4.78 -18.65 -7.65
CA PRO A 26 -4.23 -17.85 -6.56
C PRO A 26 -4.32 -18.55 -5.20
N LEU A 27 -5.45 -19.19 -4.90
CA LEU A 27 -5.68 -19.90 -3.64
C LEU A 27 -4.81 -21.17 -3.47
N LYS A 28 -4.13 -21.59 -4.53
CA LYS A 28 -3.23 -22.74 -4.57
C LYS A 28 -1.78 -22.31 -4.81
N ASN A 29 -1.54 -20.99 -4.95
CA ASN A 29 -0.25 -20.39 -5.27
C ASN A 29 0.40 -20.98 -6.54
N ILE A 30 -0.39 -21.21 -7.60
CA ILE A 30 0.08 -21.80 -8.86
C ILE A 30 -0.20 -20.85 -10.02
N ALA A 31 0.80 -20.67 -10.88
CA ALA A 31 0.68 -19.97 -12.15
C ALA A 31 1.59 -20.65 -13.19
N PHE A 32 1.16 -20.71 -14.45
CA PHE A 32 2.02 -21.14 -15.56
C PHE A 32 1.55 -20.56 -16.90
N ILE A 33 2.50 -20.43 -17.83
CA ILE A 33 2.26 -19.93 -19.18
C ILE A 33 1.70 -21.05 -20.05
N CYS A 34 0.71 -20.76 -20.89
CA CYS A 34 0.10 -21.71 -21.79
C CYS A 34 -0.15 -21.14 -23.20
N ASN A 35 -0.11 -22.01 -24.20
CA ASN A 35 -0.50 -21.71 -25.58
C ASN A 35 -2.01 -21.91 -25.80
N GLU A 36 -2.53 -21.49 -26.95
CA GLU A 36 -3.98 -21.54 -27.28
C GLU A 36 -4.60 -22.95 -27.16
N ASN A 37 -3.86 -23.99 -27.54
CA ASN A 37 -4.34 -25.37 -27.42
C ASN A 37 -4.49 -25.76 -25.95
N ALA A 38 -3.50 -25.43 -25.12
CA ALA A 38 -3.53 -25.68 -23.69
C ALA A 38 -4.65 -24.89 -22.98
N VAL A 39 -4.90 -23.65 -23.43
CA VAL A 39 -6.02 -22.84 -22.96
C VAL A 39 -7.35 -23.50 -23.25
N THR A 40 -7.54 -23.99 -24.48
CA THR A 40 -8.77 -24.68 -24.89
C THR A 40 -9.02 -25.90 -24.00
N ILE A 41 -8.01 -26.74 -23.78
CA ILE A 41 -8.11 -27.92 -22.91
C ILE A 41 -8.43 -27.49 -21.47
N ALA A 42 -7.73 -26.49 -20.93
CA ALA A 42 -7.97 -26.00 -19.58
C ALA A 42 -9.39 -25.43 -19.41
N LYS A 43 -9.90 -24.67 -20.38
CA LYS A 43 -11.29 -24.16 -20.39
C LYS A 43 -12.29 -25.31 -20.35
N ASN A 44 -12.10 -26.32 -21.21
CA ASN A 44 -13.01 -27.46 -21.27
C ASN A 44 -13.03 -28.20 -19.93
N ILE A 45 -11.88 -28.37 -19.27
CA ILE A 45 -11.79 -28.99 -17.94
C ILE A 45 -12.50 -28.15 -16.87
N ILE A 46 -12.23 -26.84 -16.84
CA ILE A 46 -12.80 -25.91 -15.85
C ILE A 46 -14.33 -25.83 -16.00
N ASN A 47 -14.83 -25.78 -17.22
CA ASN A 47 -16.26 -25.66 -17.52
C ASN A 47 -17.01 -27.00 -17.45
N GLY A 48 -16.31 -28.13 -17.25
CA GLY A 48 -16.92 -29.46 -17.29
C GLY A 48 -17.43 -29.88 -18.67
N GLU A 49 -16.83 -29.34 -19.74
CA GLU A 49 -17.17 -29.66 -21.12
C GLU A 49 -16.63 -31.04 -21.54
N LYS A 50 -17.15 -31.57 -22.65
CA LYS A 50 -16.76 -32.90 -23.15
C LYS A 50 -15.33 -32.87 -23.67
N LEU A 51 -14.46 -33.70 -23.08
CA LEU A 51 -13.07 -33.85 -23.48
C LEU A 51 -12.90 -34.97 -24.51
N THR A 52 -12.00 -34.78 -25.47
CA THR A 52 -11.55 -35.84 -26.37
C THR A 52 -10.51 -36.73 -25.67
N GLN A 53 -10.26 -37.94 -26.19
CA GLN A 53 -9.19 -38.80 -25.65
C GLN A 53 -7.82 -38.10 -25.71
N ARG A 54 -7.58 -37.33 -26.79
CA ARG A 54 -6.35 -36.53 -26.95
C ARG A 54 -6.20 -35.47 -25.86
N ASP A 55 -7.30 -34.87 -25.41
CA ASP A 55 -7.28 -33.90 -24.32
C ASP A 55 -6.93 -34.58 -22.99
N ILE A 56 -7.53 -35.75 -22.72
CA ILE A 56 -7.28 -36.56 -21.51
C ILE A 56 -5.82 -37.01 -21.43
N ASP A 57 -5.24 -37.39 -22.57
CA ASP A 57 -3.84 -37.85 -22.65
C ASP A 57 -2.84 -36.68 -22.57
N SER A 58 -3.30 -35.43 -22.67
CA SER A 58 -2.45 -34.24 -22.69
C SER A 58 -1.78 -33.98 -21.33
N VAL A 59 -0.59 -33.37 -21.38
CA VAL A 59 0.13 -32.90 -20.20
C VAL A 59 -0.68 -31.85 -19.43
N VAL A 60 -1.43 -31.00 -20.15
CA VAL A 60 -2.28 -29.95 -19.58
C VAL A 60 -3.38 -30.56 -18.72
N TYR A 61 -4.05 -31.62 -19.18
CA TYR A 61 -5.07 -32.31 -18.40
C TYR A 61 -4.51 -32.84 -17.08
N LYS A 62 -3.33 -33.47 -17.12
CA LYS A 62 -2.65 -33.95 -15.90
C LYS A 62 -2.38 -32.83 -14.91
N TYR A 63 -1.84 -31.70 -15.38
CA TYR A 63 -1.56 -30.55 -14.52
C TYR A 63 -2.83 -29.92 -13.94
N VAL A 64 -3.86 -29.67 -14.75
CA VAL A 64 -5.12 -29.06 -14.27
C VAL A 64 -5.81 -29.99 -13.27
N LYS A 65 -5.78 -31.31 -13.50
CA LYS A 65 -6.30 -32.30 -12.55
C LYS A 65 -5.53 -32.29 -11.22
N GLN A 66 -4.20 -32.30 -11.27
CA GLN A 66 -3.36 -32.19 -10.07
C GLN A 66 -3.64 -30.90 -9.29
N ILE A 67 -3.78 -29.77 -9.99
CA ILE A 67 -4.15 -28.50 -9.36
C ILE A 67 -5.50 -28.64 -8.66
N ASN A 68 -6.49 -29.28 -9.29
CA ASN A 68 -7.80 -29.49 -8.68
C ASN A 68 -7.76 -30.33 -7.39
N GLU A 69 -6.83 -31.28 -7.29
CA GLU A 69 -6.64 -32.13 -6.11
C GLU A 69 -5.90 -31.43 -4.96
N LEU A 70 -5.19 -30.31 -5.23
CA LEU A 70 -4.47 -29.58 -4.19
C LEU A 70 -5.41 -28.83 -3.22
N PRO A 71 -5.04 -28.77 -1.93
CA PRO A 71 -5.82 -28.03 -0.94
C PRO A 71 -5.84 -26.54 -1.27
N THR A 72 -6.97 -25.91 -0.99
CA THR A 72 -7.15 -24.46 -1.14
C THR A 72 -6.77 -23.76 0.16
N GLN A 73 -5.89 -22.77 0.07
CA GLN A 73 -5.56 -21.89 1.18
C GLN A 73 -6.47 -20.66 1.15
N LEU A 74 -7.32 -20.51 2.17
CA LEU A 74 -8.17 -19.32 2.30
C LEU A 74 -7.44 -18.20 3.07
N PRO A 75 -7.71 -16.92 2.75
CA PRO A 75 -7.13 -15.81 3.49
C PRO A 75 -7.66 -15.75 4.92
N ILE A 76 -6.79 -15.31 5.84
CA ILE A 76 -7.19 -15.03 7.22
C ILE A 76 -7.91 -13.69 7.26
N THR A 77 -9.08 -13.67 7.89
CA THR A 77 -9.83 -12.44 8.19
C THR A 77 -9.48 -11.98 9.60
N CYS A 78 -9.19 -10.69 9.74
CA CYS A 78 -8.93 -10.04 11.04
C CYS A 78 -10.04 -9.02 11.33
N ASP A 79 -10.11 -8.47 12.53
CA ASP A 79 -11.06 -7.39 12.85
C ASP A 79 -10.55 -6.02 12.42
N ILE A 80 -11.40 -4.99 12.51
CA ILE A 80 -11.02 -3.60 12.28
C ILE A 80 -10.18 -3.08 13.44
N GLY A 81 -9.14 -2.31 13.11
CA GLY A 81 -8.36 -1.57 14.10
C GLY A 81 -7.43 -2.47 14.88
N ASP A 82 -6.46 -3.08 14.20
CA ASP A 82 -5.38 -3.86 14.84
C ASP A 82 -4.62 -2.97 15.83
N VAL A 83 -4.94 -3.14 17.11
CA VAL A 83 -4.44 -2.32 18.21
C VAL A 83 -2.93 -2.49 18.43
N SER A 84 -2.30 -3.50 17.82
CA SER A 84 -0.85 -3.66 17.82
C SER A 84 -0.12 -2.68 16.87
N SER A 85 -0.86 -2.00 16.00
CA SER A 85 -0.36 -1.00 15.06
C SER A 85 -1.15 0.30 15.13
N ALA A 86 -0.66 1.28 15.89
CA ALA A 86 -1.26 2.61 15.99
C ALA A 86 -0.77 3.55 14.90
N VAL A 87 -1.70 4.26 14.27
CA VAL A 87 -1.45 5.47 13.50
C VAL A 87 -1.81 6.67 14.37
N ILE A 88 -0.88 7.61 14.56
CA ILE A 88 -1.08 8.78 15.42
C ILE A 88 -0.85 10.04 14.59
N ILE A 89 -1.91 10.82 14.40
CA ILE A 89 -1.86 12.11 13.72
C ILE A 89 -1.80 13.20 14.78
N LEU A 90 -0.60 13.74 14.99
CA LEU A 90 -0.36 14.78 16.01
C LEU A 90 -0.99 16.13 15.61
N SER A 91 -0.97 16.44 14.31
CA SER A 91 -1.53 17.66 13.74
C SER A 91 -1.88 17.46 12.26
N GLN A 92 -2.81 18.27 11.77
CA GLN A 92 -3.13 18.39 10.35
C GLN A 92 -2.41 19.54 9.66
N GLN A 93 -1.58 20.32 10.37
CA GLN A 93 -0.83 21.41 9.79
C GLN A 93 0.30 20.90 8.89
N CYS A 94 0.56 21.59 7.79
CA CYS A 94 1.64 21.28 6.87
C CYS A 94 2.24 22.57 6.30
N ASN A 95 3.56 22.58 6.12
CA ASN A 95 4.30 23.72 5.56
C ASN A 95 4.40 23.71 4.01
N LEU A 96 3.86 22.67 3.36
CA LEU A 96 3.80 22.54 1.91
C LEU A 96 2.39 22.74 1.36
N SER A 97 2.28 22.96 0.06
CA SER A 97 1.01 23.09 -0.68
C SER A 97 0.97 22.15 -1.88
N CYS A 98 1.24 20.85 -1.66
CA CYS A 98 1.41 19.89 -2.74
C CYS A 98 0.15 19.74 -3.61
N SER A 99 0.26 19.81 -4.93
CA SER A 99 -0.87 19.89 -5.88
C SER A 99 -1.88 18.75 -5.76
N TYR A 100 -1.44 17.54 -5.41
CA TYR A 100 -2.26 16.33 -5.30
C TYR A 100 -2.70 15.97 -3.88
N CYS A 101 -2.41 16.81 -2.88
CA CYS A 101 -2.56 16.42 -1.48
C CYS A 101 -4.03 16.31 -1.06
N PHE A 102 -4.46 15.09 -0.71
CA PHE A 102 -5.84 14.81 -0.29
C PHE A 102 -6.23 15.52 1.01
N SER A 103 -5.27 15.87 1.88
CA SER A 103 -5.56 16.47 3.19
C SER A 103 -5.59 18.00 3.19
N GLN A 104 -5.44 18.66 2.04
CA GLN A 104 -5.42 20.13 1.99
C GLN A 104 -6.67 20.77 2.57
N GLN A 105 -7.85 20.22 2.28
CA GLN A 105 -9.13 20.75 2.75
C GLN A 105 -9.41 20.42 4.23
N SER A 106 -8.68 19.45 4.77
CA SER A 106 -8.79 18.95 6.14
C SER A 106 -7.72 19.53 7.07
N ARG A 107 -7.11 20.66 6.71
CA ARG A 107 -6.10 21.31 7.56
C ARG A 107 -6.79 22.02 8.71
N SER A 108 -6.76 21.42 9.90
CA SER A 108 -7.21 22.07 11.13
C SER A 108 -6.04 22.44 12.04
N VAL A 109 -6.33 23.29 13.03
CA VAL A 109 -5.39 23.70 14.10
C VAL A 109 -5.39 22.69 15.26
N GLY A 110 -6.18 21.61 15.17
CA GLY A 110 -6.23 20.58 16.19
C GLY A 110 -4.84 19.98 16.46
N LEU A 111 -4.49 19.90 17.73
CA LEU A 111 -3.29 19.25 18.25
C LEU A 111 -3.76 18.20 19.26
N LEU A 112 -3.32 16.96 19.07
CA LEU A 112 -3.63 15.90 20.02
C LEU A 112 -2.86 16.20 21.31
N ASP A 113 -3.58 16.32 22.41
CA ASP A 113 -2.94 16.58 23.69
C ASP A 113 -2.06 15.41 24.12
N VAL A 114 -1.07 15.73 24.94
CA VAL A 114 -0.03 14.79 25.36
C VAL A 114 -0.60 13.60 26.10
N GLU A 115 -1.56 13.81 27.00
CA GLU A 115 -2.16 12.72 27.77
C GLU A 115 -2.91 11.75 26.84
N SER A 116 -3.62 12.28 25.84
CA SER A 116 -4.27 11.47 24.81
C SER A 116 -3.27 10.66 23.99
N VAL A 117 -2.12 11.22 23.60
CA VAL A 117 -1.04 10.49 22.91
C VAL A 117 -0.52 9.34 23.79
N GLU A 118 -0.26 9.62 25.06
CA GLU A 118 0.23 8.64 26.03
C GLU A 118 -0.80 7.50 26.25
N ALA A 119 -2.10 7.81 26.32
CA ALA A 119 -3.17 6.82 26.43
C ALA A 119 -3.24 5.87 25.22
N VAL A 120 -3.11 6.41 24.00
CA VAL A 120 -3.07 5.60 22.77
C VAL A 120 -1.83 4.70 22.75
N ILE A 121 -0.68 5.22 23.17
CA ILE A 121 0.55 4.43 23.27
C ILE A 121 0.41 3.29 24.29
N ASP A 122 -0.09 3.60 25.49
CA ASP A 122 -0.31 2.60 26.53
C ASP A 122 -1.30 1.52 26.05
N TYR A 123 -2.37 1.90 25.36
CA TYR A 123 -3.33 0.96 24.78
C TYR A 123 -2.68 0.01 23.75
N THR A 124 -1.86 0.52 22.84
CA THR A 124 -1.13 -0.31 21.87
C THR A 124 -0.07 -1.18 22.54
N ILE A 125 0.65 -0.67 23.52
CA ILE A 125 1.68 -1.42 24.25
C ILE A 125 1.07 -2.57 25.03
N ASN A 126 -0.10 -2.37 25.62
CA ASN A 126 -0.79 -3.38 26.43
C ASN A 126 -1.56 -4.43 25.60
N SER A 127 -1.63 -4.30 24.27
CA SER A 127 -2.20 -5.34 23.41
C SER A 127 -1.40 -6.66 23.47
N GLU A 128 -2.01 -7.78 23.09
CA GLU A 128 -1.39 -9.11 23.24
C GLU A 128 -0.18 -9.36 22.33
N SER A 129 -0.10 -8.68 21.18
CA SER A 129 0.99 -8.88 20.21
C SER A 129 2.32 -8.40 20.76
N ILE A 130 3.38 -9.23 20.66
CA ILE A 130 4.75 -8.79 20.96
C ILE A 130 5.29 -7.77 19.95
N ASN A 131 4.74 -7.74 18.73
CA ASN A 131 5.12 -6.79 17.70
C ASN A 131 4.26 -5.55 17.87
N LYS A 132 4.89 -4.41 18.12
CA LYS A 132 4.24 -3.11 18.29
C LYS A 132 4.68 -2.19 17.17
N LYS A 133 3.72 -1.54 16.50
CA LYS A 133 4.03 -0.58 15.44
C LYS A 133 3.38 0.76 15.75
N PHE A 134 4.18 1.81 15.64
CA PHE A 134 3.72 3.19 15.75
C PHE A 134 4.02 3.91 14.46
N ILE A 135 3.01 4.53 13.86
CA ILE A 135 3.10 5.19 12.57
C ILE A 135 2.63 6.63 12.72
N PHE A 136 3.51 7.57 12.39
CA PHE A 136 3.19 8.99 12.29
C PHE A 136 3.05 9.34 10.81
N ILE A 137 1.81 9.28 10.30
CA ILE A 137 1.46 9.49 8.89
C ILE A 137 0.07 10.13 8.77
N GLY A 138 -0.13 10.98 7.77
CA GLY A 138 -1.43 11.59 7.47
C GLY A 138 -1.62 12.96 8.10
N GLY A 139 -2.75 13.61 7.78
CA GLY A 139 -3.07 14.98 8.21
C GLY A 139 -2.18 16.03 7.56
N GLY A 140 -0.96 16.18 8.05
CA GLY A 140 -0.01 17.21 7.62
C GLY A 140 1.45 16.76 7.72
N GLU A 141 2.31 17.60 8.28
CA GLU A 141 3.74 17.33 8.48
C GLU A 141 4.02 17.07 9.97
N PRO A 142 4.34 15.82 10.38
CA PRO A 142 4.58 15.49 11.79
C PRO A 142 5.66 16.34 12.46
N PHE A 143 6.67 16.79 11.71
CA PHE A 143 7.76 17.60 12.24
C PHE A 143 7.38 19.04 12.58
N LEU A 144 6.17 19.51 12.25
CA LEU A 144 5.65 20.77 12.80
C LEU A 144 5.31 20.63 14.29
N ALA A 145 4.86 19.45 14.73
CA ALA A 145 4.60 19.12 16.12
C ALA A 145 5.82 18.42 16.76
N TRP A 146 7.02 18.96 16.54
CA TRP A 146 8.28 18.28 16.87
C TRP A 146 8.39 17.88 18.34
N GLU A 147 8.03 18.76 19.29
CA GLU A 147 8.16 18.44 20.71
C GLU A 147 7.18 17.33 21.14
N ASP A 148 5.96 17.30 20.59
CA ASP A 148 4.98 16.23 20.85
C ASP A 148 5.43 14.91 20.22
N LEU A 149 5.94 14.95 18.99
CA LEU A 149 6.50 13.78 18.29
C LEU A 149 7.68 13.19 19.06
N LYS A 150 8.60 14.04 19.49
CA LYS A 150 9.76 13.68 20.30
C LYS A 150 9.33 13.05 21.62
N ARG A 151 8.35 13.64 22.32
CA ARG A 151 7.80 13.10 23.56
C ARG A 151 7.15 11.74 23.34
N ALA A 152 6.34 11.59 22.29
CA ALA A 152 5.70 10.33 21.94
C ALA A 152 6.73 9.21 21.72
N ILE A 153 7.80 9.47 20.96
CA ILE A 153 8.89 8.51 20.71
C ILE A 153 9.60 8.12 22.01
N GLN A 154 9.87 9.09 22.88
CA GLN A 154 10.48 8.83 24.19
C GLN A 154 9.57 7.98 25.08
N TYR A 155 8.27 8.27 25.09
CA TYR A 155 7.28 7.54 25.88
C TYR A 155 7.11 6.10 25.38
N ILE A 156 7.04 5.87 24.07
CA ILE A 156 7.04 4.53 23.47
C ILE A 156 8.26 3.73 23.94
N HIS A 157 9.44 4.36 23.93
CA HIS A 157 10.67 3.69 24.37
C HIS A 157 10.72 3.45 25.88
N LEU A 158 10.12 4.33 26.68
CA LEU A 158 10.02 4.16 28.13
C LEU A 158 9.10 3.00 28.50
N LYS A 159 7.98 2.84 27.77
CA LYS A 159 6.93 1.88 28.09
C LYS A 159 7.11 0.48 27.51
N LYS A 160 7.95 0.33 26.47
CA LYS A 160 8.24 -0.99 25.92
C LYS A 160 8.94 -1.86 26.97
N ASN A 161 8.63 -3.16 26.98
CA ASN A 161 9.39 -4.13 27.77
C ASN A 161 10.38 -4.89 26.86
N ILE A 162 11.22 -5.74 27.47
CA ILE A 162 12.26 -6.51 26.76
C ILE A 162 11.71 -7.49 25.72
N ASN A 163 10.44 -7.92 25.86
CA ASN A 163 9.78 -8.86 24.95
C ASN A 163 9.14 -8.15 23.74
N HIS A 164 8.99 -6.82 23.79
CA HIS A 164 8.37 -6.05 22.71
C HIS A 164 9.33 -5.79 21.55
N LYS A 165 8.90 -6.15 20.35
CA LYS A 165 9.50 -5.72 19.08
C LYS A 165 8.80 -4.46 18.60
N VAL A 166 9.37 -3.31 18.94
CA VAL A 166 8.79 -2.00 18.61
C VAL A 166 9.38 -1.48 17.30
N LEU A 167 8.50 -1.11 16.36
CA LEU A 167 8.85 -0.39 15.13
C LEU A 167 8.17 0.97 15.14
N ILE A 168 8.95 2.04 14.97
CA ILE A 168 8.45 3.41 14.82
C ILE A 168 8.73 3.86 13.39
N VAL A 169 7.68 4.29 12.69
CA VAL A 169 7.75 4.76 11.31
C VAL A 169 7.18 6.17 11.23
N ILE A 170 7.93 7.11 10.64
CA ILE A 170 7.45 8.48 10.40
C ILE A 170 7.45 8.73 8.91
N THR A 171 6.34 9.26 8.38
CA THR A 171 6.28 9.77 7.01
C THR A 171 6.41 11.28 7.04
N THR A 172 7.42 11.82 6.34
CA THR A 172 7.74 13.26 6.37
C THR A 172 8.05 13.77 4.97
N ASN A 173 7.82 15.06 4.75
CA ASN A 173 8.29 15.80 3.58
C ASN A 173 9.77 16.24 3.70
N ALA A 174 10.45 15.91 4.81
CA ALA A 174 11.85 16.17 5.12
C ALA A 174 12.29 17.64 5.25
N THR A 175 11.42 18.62 4.95
CA THR A 175 11.82 20.03 4.90
C THR A 175 12.10 20.67 6.26
N LEU A 176 11.68 20.03 7.36
CA LEU A 176 11.87 20.50 8.74
C LEU A 176 12.89 19.68 9.53
N LEU A 177 13.58 18.75 8.87
CA LEU A 177 14.70 18.02 9.46
C LEU A 177 15.85 18.98 9.78
N ASP A 178 16.72 18.54 10.67
CA ASP A 178 18.02 19.16 10.98
C ASP A 178 18.90 18.08 11.63
N ASP A 179 20.19 18.39 11.85
CA ASP A 179 21.15 17.44 12.45
C ASP A 179 20.69 16.92 13.82
N LYS A 180 20.09 17.78 14.67
CA LYS A 180 19.65 17.38 16.01
C LYS A 180 18.50 16.39 15.94
N LYS A 181 17.54 16.62 15.03
CA LYS A 181 16.42 15.71 14.77
C LYS A 181 16.91 14.39 14.19
N ILE A 182 17.81 14.42 13.22
CA ILE A 182 18.41 13.22 12.61
C ILE A 182 19.11 12.35 13.67
N LEU A 183 19.95 12.96 14.51
CA LEU A 183 20.63 12.24 15.61
C LEU A 183 19.63 11.66 16.62
N PHE A 184 18.57 12.39 16.95
CA PHE A 184 17.51 11.89 17.81
C PHE A 184 16.80 10.67 17.18
N LEU A 185 16.38 10.76 15.92
CA LEU A 185 15.68 9.67 15.23
C LEU A 185 16.55 8.42 15.14
N ASN A 186 17.86 8.57 14.86
CA ASN A 186 18.81 7.47 14.85
C ASN A 186 18.93 6.80 16.23
N LYS A 187 19.06 7.60 17.30
CA LYS A 187 19.12 7.10 18.68
C LYS A 187 17.93 6.22 19.05
N TYR A 188 16.73 6.53 18.55
CA TYR A 188 15.51 5.78 18.84
C TYR A 188 15.17 4.72 17.79
N GLY A 189 16.03 4.51 16.77
CA GLY A 189 15.83 3.49 15.74
C GLY A 189 14.59 3.73 14.87
N VAL A 190 14.28 5.00 14.60
CA VAL A 190 13.10 5.38 13.81
C VAL A 190 13.37 5.16 12.31
N GLU A 191 12.41 4.56 11.61
CA GLU A 191 12.43 4.44 10.15
C GLU A 191 11.65 5.58 9.49
N LEU A 192 12.16 6.10 8.38
CA LEU A 192 11.55 7.24 7.68
C LEU A 192 11.01 6.85 6.31
N GLY A 193 9.76 7.24 6.05
CA GLY A 193 9.20 7.37 4.70
C GLY A 193 9.34 8.82 4.24
N ILE A 194 10.22 9.05 3.27
CA ILE A 194 10.47 10.39 2.73
C ILE A 194 9.55 10.61 1.53
N SER A 195 8.70 11.62 1.62
CA SER A 195 7.82 12.02 0.52
C SER A 195 8.58 12.89 -0.48
N PHE A 196 9.00 12.27 -1.57
CA PHE A 196 9.91 12.88 -2.55
C PHE A 196 9.58 12.36 -3.95
N ASP A 197 9.26 13.27 -4.87
CA ASP A 197 8.93 12.98 -6.27
C ASP A 197 10.16 13.01 -7.19
N ILE A 198 11.34 12.94 -6.57
CA ILE A 198 12.64 12.60 -7.15
C ILE A 198 13.23 13.65 -8.09
N LEU A 199 12.60 13.91 -9.24
CA LEU A 199 13.17 14.82 -10.24
C LEU A 199 12.98 16.28 -9.79
N PRO A 200 13.97 17.17 -9.92
CA PRO A 200 13.88 18.54 -9.41
C PRO A 200 12.64 19.30 -9.88
N GLU A 201 12.30 19.21 -11.17
CA GLU A 201 11.17 19.90 -11.78
C GLU A 201 9.82 19.31 -11.32
N ILE A 202 9.75 18.00 -11.14
CA ILE A 202 8.55 17.32 -10.64
C ILE A 202 8.35 17.61 -9.16
N GLN A 203 9.41 17.48 -8.34
CA GLN A 203 9.36 17.79 -6.91
C GLN A 203 8.94 19.25 -6.67
N ASN A 204 9.52 20.19 -7.41
CA ASN A 204 9.24 21.61 -7.22
C ASN A 204 7.84 22.01 -7.68
N SER A 205 7.33 21.41 -8.77
CA SER A 205 5.97 21.70 -9.24
C SER A 205 4.89 21.03 -8.39
N GLN A 206 5.09 19.78 -7.99
CA GLN A 206 4.08 19.02 -7.27
C GLN A 206 4.12 19.25 -5.75
N ARG A 207 5.29 19.58 -5.18
CA ARG A 207 5.52 19.70 -3.74
C ARG A 207 6.22 21.00 -3.39
N CYS A 208 5.57 22.12 -3.67
CA CYS A 208 6.06 23.45 -3.29
C CYS A 208 5.76 23.80 -1.82
N PHE A 209 6.51 24.75 -1.28
CA PHE A 209 6.15 25.43 -0.03
C PHE A 209 4.85 26.25 -0.21
N ALA A 210 4.23 26.66 0.90
CA ALA A 210 3.05 27.53 0.84
C ALA A 210 3.26 28.86 0.08
N ASN A 211 4.51 29.33 -0.03
CA ASN A 211 4.91 30.50 -0.82
C ASN A 211 5.31 30.16 -2.27
N GLN A 212 4.95 28.97 -2.77
CA GLN A 212 5.23 28.46 -4.11
C GLN A 212 6.71 28.24 -4.46
N LYS A 213 7.64 28.37 -3.50
CA LYS A 213 9.04 27.99 -3.73
C LYS A 213 9.17 26.47 -3.81
N GLY A 214 10.04 26.00 -4.70
CA GLY A 214 10.38 24.58 -4.83
C GLY A 214 11.06 24.01 -3.57
N THR A 215 10.86 22.72 -3.30
CA THR A 215 11.41 22.04 -2.12
C THR A 215 12.59 21.11 -2.41
N PHE A 216 12.91 20.86 -3.69
CA PHE A 216 13.89 19.86 -4.08
C PHE A 216 15.22 20.00 -3.35
N THR A 217 15.84 21.19 -3.38
CA THR A 217 17.16 21.42 -2.77
C THR A 217 17.17 21.13 -1.27
N VAL A 218 16.09 21.46 -0.57
CA VAL A 218 15.98 21.20 0.88
C VAL A 218 15.87 19.69 1.14
N VAL A 219 15.02 19.01 0.38
CA VAL A 219 14.78 17.57 0.53
C VAL A 219 16.00 16.76 0.13
N ASP A 220 16.66 17.09 -0.99
CA ASP A 220 17.92 16.49 -1.45
C ASP A 220 19.01 16.56 -0.38
N ASN A 221 19.23 17.75 0.20
CA ASN A 221 20.21 17.94 1.26
C ASN A 221 19.94 17.01 2.45
N TYR A 222 18.68 16.91 2.91
CA TYR A 222 18.36 16.05 4.05
C TYR A 222 18.37 14.57 3.71
N ILE A 223 18.00 14.15 2.50
CA ILE A 223 18.20 12.77 2.04
C ILE A 223 19.68 12.39 2.15
N ARG A 224 20.59 13.24 1.66
CA ARG A 224 22.04 13.02 1.75
C ARG A 224 22.53 12.93 3.20
N GLN A 225 22.01 13.79 4.08
CA GLN A 225 22.34 13.73 5.51
C GLN A 225 21.82 12.45 6.18
N LEU A 226 20.61 12.00 5.85
CA LEU A 226 20.03 10.75 6.37
C LEU A 226 20.86 9.54 5.96
N ILE A 227 21.27 9.48 4.68
CA ILE A 227 22.18 8.45 4.15
C ILE A 227 23.52 8.47 4.89
N LYS A 228 24.13 9.65 5.03
CA LYS A 228 25.41 9.82 5.75
C LYS A 228 25.35 9.33 7.20
N ASN A 229 24.19 9.45 7.85
CA ASN A 229 23.97 9.01 9.22
C ASN A 229 23.45 7.56 9.32
N ASN A 230 23.45 6.79 8.23
CA ASN A 230 22.96 5.41 8.16
C ASN A 230 21.50 5.24 8.62
N ILE A 231 20.67 6.27 8.47
CA ILE A 231 19.25 6.16 8.77
C ILE A 231 18.56 5.41 7.63
N LYS A 232 17.77 4.38 7.99
CA LYS A 232 16.97 3.64 7.03
C LYS A 232 15.83 4.52 6.52
N ILE A 233 15.87 4.80 5.22
CA ILE A 233 14.85 5.57 4.53
C ILE A 233 14.23 4.76 3.39
N ARG A 234 12.95 5.00 3.14
CA ARG A 234 12.27 4.63 1.90
C ARG A 234 11.76 5.91 1.24
N ILE A 235 11.92 6.03 -0.08
CA ILE A 235 11.30 7.12 -0.83
C ILE A 235 9.88 6.70 -1.20
N ARG A 236 8.94 7.62 -1.05
CA ARG A 236 7.59 7.49 -1.58
C ARG A 236 7.32 8.65 -2.53
N SER A 237 6.96 8.32 -3.76
CA SER A 237 6.60 9.28 -4.81
C SER A 237 5.14 9.09 -5.20
N THR A 238 4.44 10.19 -5.39
CA THR A 238 3.10 10.16 -6.00
C THR A 238 3.26 10.33 -7.50
N ILE A 239 2.72 9.37 -8.25
CA ILE A 239 2.78 9.37 -9.70
C ILE A 239 1.50 10.02 -10.26
N THR A 240 1.66 11.12 -10.98
CA THR A 240 0.61 11.89 -11.65
C THR A 240 0.85 11.85 -13.17
N SER A 241 -0.04 12.47 -13.94
CA SER A 241 0.18 12.71 -15.38
C SER A 241 1.49 13.46 -15.70
N HIS A 242 2.10 14.18 -14.75
CA HIS A 242 3.35 14.91 -14.99
C HIS A 242 4.62 14.03 -14.93
N ASN A 243 4.58 12.87 -14.28
CA ASN A 243 5.76 12.04 -14.05
C ASN A 243 5.55 10.54 -14.36
N VAL A 244 4.37 10.12 -14.81
CA VAL A 244 4.09 8.73 -15.17
C VAL A 244 5.05 8.19 -16.24
N ALA A 245 5.34 8.98 -17.27
CA ALA A 245 6.32 8.65 -18.32
C ALA A 245 7.79 8.67 -17.84
N LYS A 246 8.06 9.25 -16.66
CA LYS A 246 9.41 9.51 -16.15
C LYS A 246 9.84 8.53 -15.07
N MET A 247 9.06 7.49 -14.76
CA MET A 247 9.38 6.59 -13.64
C MET A 247 10.75 5.91 -13.78
N ALA A 248 11.18 5.52 -14.99
CA ALA A 248 12.52 4.97 -15.20
C ALA A 248 13.63 6.01 -14.99
N GLU A 249 13.41 7.25 -15.45
CA GLU A 249 14.32 8.39 -15.21
C GLU A 249 14.44 8.69 -13.71
N MET A 250 13.32 8.67 -12.97
CA MET A 250 13.31 8.81 -11.51
C MET A 250 14.15 7.72 -10.83
N VAL A 251 14.04 6.47 -11.27
CA VAL A 251 14.88 5.38 -10.73
C VAL A 251 16.36 5.62 -11.02
N GLN A 252 16.71 5.96 -12.27
CA GLN A 252 18.09 6.25 -12.65
C GLN A 252 18.67 7.41 -11.83
N PHE A 253 17.88 8.47 -11.64
CA PHE A 253 18.28 9.61 -10.82
C PHE A 253 18.63 9.19 -9.39
N VAL A 254 17.82 8.32 -8.78
CA VAL A 254 18.10 7.81 -7.42
C VAL A 254 19.39 6.99 -7.39
N VAL A 255 19.57 6.10 -8.36
CA VAL A 255 20.77 5.26 -8.48
C VAL A 255 22.03 6.13 -8.58
N ASP A 256 21.99 7.18 -9.39
CA ASP A 256 23.13 8.05 -9.64
C ASP A 256 23.46 8.96 -8.43
N ASN A 257 22.45 9.38 -7.67
CA ASN A 257 22.61 10.46 -6.68
C ASN A 257 22.57 10.01 -5.21
N TYR A 258 21.96 8.86 -4.91
CA TYR A 258 21.63 8.46 -3.53
C TYR A 258 22.06 7.02 -3.22
N SER A 259 23.37 6.80 -3.18
CA SER A 259 23.95 5.52 -2.77
C SER A 259 23.43 5.11 -1.37
N GLY A 260 22.66 4.03 -1.29
CA GLY A 260 22.09 3.52 -0.03
C GLY A 260 20.57 3.46 0.01
N ILE A 261 19.87 4.10 -0.94
CA ILE A 261 18.42 3.94 -1.09
C ILE A 261 18.12 2.64 -1.81
N LYS A 262 17.33 1.77 -1.18
CA LYS A 262 16.97 0.45 -1.72
C LYS A 262 15.49 0.29 -2.06
N TYR A 263 14.65 1.26 -1.68
CA TYR A 263 13.20 1.11 -1.67
C TYR A 263 12.54 2.37 -2.21
N LEU A 264 11.89 2.23 -3.36
CA LEU A 264 11.11 3.27 -4.04
C LEU A 264 9.65 2.86 -4.12
N HIS A 265 8.79 3.54 -3.38
CA HIS A 265 7.34 3.34 -3.42
C HIS A 265 6.71 4.31 -4.42
N PHE A 266 6.32 3.82 -5.60
CA PHE A 266 5.61 4.61 -6.61
C PHE A 266 4.12 4.28 -6.59
N GLU A 267 3.30 5.19 -6.07
CA GLU A 267 1.84 5.00 -6.01
C GLU A 267 1.15 5.97 -6.97
N PRO A 268 0.18 5.51 -7.80
CA PRO A 268 -0.61 6.43 -8.60
C PRO A 268 -1.38 7.40 -7.71
N VAL A 269 -1.52 8.63 -8.18
CA VAL A 269 -2.30 9.66 -7.51
C VAL A 269 -3.75 9.19 -7.35
N SER A 270 -4.35 9.54 -6.22
CA SER A 270 -5.78 9.35 -5.99
C SER A 270 -6.54 10.64 -6.37
N ASP A 271 -6.47 11.05 -7.64
CA ASP A 271 -7.15 12.23 -8.18
C ASP A 271 -8.14 11.83 -9.29
N SER A 272 -9.36 12.35 -9.19
CA SER A 272 -10.39 12.29 -10.22
C SER A 272 -9.91 12.45 -11.67
N GLN A 273 -8.97 13.36 -11.95
CA GLN A 273 -8.53 13.68 -13.33
C GLN A 273 -7.63 12.60 -13.93
N ASP A 274 -6.73 12.03 -13.14
CA ASP A 274 -5.76 11.01 -13.59
C ASP A 274 -6.32 9.58 -13.46
N ASN A 275 -7.48 9.37 -12.83
CA ASN A 275 -8.08 8.03 -12.63
C ASN A 275 -8.74 7.43 -13.90
N THR A 276 -8.07 7.49 -15.05
CA THR A 276 -8.54 6.99 -16.35
C THR A 276 -7.82 5.72 -16.79
N THR A 277 -8.43 4.93 -17.68
CA THR A 277 -7.79 3.72 -18.24
C THR A 277 -6.48 4.05 -18.95
N ASP A 278 -6.39 5.19 -19.63
CA ASP A 278 -5.21 5.59 -20.40
C ASP A 278 -4.03 5.90 -19.47
N PHE A 279 -4.25 6.73 -18.44
CA PHE A 279 -3.25 7.00 -17.42
C PHE A 279 -2.75 5.71 -16.76
N TYR A 280 -3.69 4.82 -16.41
CA TYR A 280 -3.35 3.55 -15.79
C TYR A 280 -2.61 2.58 -16.73
N THR A 281 -2.88 2.63 -18.04
CA THR A 281 -2.14 1.86 -19.05
C THR A 281 -0.70 2.35 -19.12
N GLU A 282 -0.51 3.67 -19.20
CA GLU A 282 0.80 4.31 -19.20
C GLU A 282 1.56 4.03 -17.88
N PHE A 283 0.87 4.08 -16.74
CA PHE A 283 1.43 3.74 -15.44
C PHE A 283 1.99 2.32 -15.44
N VAL A 284 1.23 1.32 -15.88
CA VAL A 284 1.69 -0.08 -15.83
C VAL A 284 2.96 -0.27 -16.67
N SER A 285 3.00 0.24 -17.90
CA SER A 285 4.17 0.10 -18.79
C SER A 285 5.41 0.77 -18.21
N ASN A 286 5.28 2.02 -17.75
CA ASN A 286 6.41 2.77 -17.18
C ASN A 286 6.85 2.21 -15.81
N PHE A 287 5.91 1.71 -15.00
CA PHE A 287 6.22 1.12 -13.70
C PHE A 287 7.03 -0.17 -13.85
N ILE A 288 6.65 -1.04 -14.79
CA ILE A 288 7.40 -2.28 -15.09
C ILE A 288 8.80 -1.95 -15.61
N SER A 289 8.92 -0.95 -16.48
CA SER A 289 10.22 -0.48 -16.99
C SER A 289 11.11 0.05 -15.87
N ALA A 290 10.56 0.91 -15.00
CA ALA A 290 11.25 1.44 -13.83
C ALA A 290 11.66 0.34 -12.84
N ARG A 291 10.77 -0.65 -12.61
CA ARG A 291 11.05 -1.79 -11.73
C ARG A 291 12.19 -2.66 -12.25
N ARG A 292 12.19 -2.99 -13.54
CA ARG A 292 13.28 -3.76 -14.17
C ARG A 292 14.61 -3.03 -14.07
N LEU A 293 14.63 -1.72 -14.31
CA LEU A 293 15.82 -0.90 -14.13
C LEU A 293 16.28 -0.92 -12.67
N GLY A 294 15.38 -0.71 -11.71
CA GLY A 294 15.70 -0.74 -10.29
C GLY A 294 16.34 -2.07 -9.87
N LEU A 295 15.78 -3.20 -10.32
CA LEU A 295 16.32 -4.53 -10.02
C LEU A 295 17.76 -4.73 -10.53
N GLN A 296 18.14 -4.14 -11.67
CA GLN A 296 19.52 -4.18 -12.18
C GLN A 296 20.52 -3.49 -11.24
N TYR A 297 20.07 -2.50 -10.47
CA TYR A 297 20.87 -1.75 -9.50
C TYR A 297 20.60 -2.13 -8.03
N GLY A 298 19.81 -3.17 -7.77
CA GLY A 298 19.47 -3.60 -6.41
C GLY A 298 18.51 -2.64 -5.68
N VAL A 299 17.72 -1.88 -6.42
CA VAL A 299 16.66 -0.98 -5.92
C VAL A 299 15.30 -1.62 -6.18
N ASP A 300 14.52 -1.86 -5.12
CA ASP A 300 13.16 -2.36 -5.23
C ASP A 300 12.16 -1.23 -5.47
N VAL A 301 11.60 -1.20 -6.68
CA VAL A 301 10.51 -0.29 -7.06
C VAL A 301 9.19 -1.03 -6.88
N TYR A 302 8.39 -0.60 -5.92
CA TYR A 302 7.18 -1.30 -5.51
C TYR A 302 6.00 -0.34 -5.32
N ASN A 303 4.79 -0.90 -5.22
CA ASN A 303 3.58 -0.18 -4.88
C ASN A 303 2.62 -1.02 -4.05
N SER A 304 1.41 -0.51 -3.80
CA SER A 304 0.37 -1.22 -3.04
C SER A 304 0.00 -2.58 -3.65
N VAL A 305 -0.03 -2.69 -4.98
CA VAL A 305 -0.38 -3.92 -5.72
C VAL A 305 0.74 -4.95 -5.66
N THR A 306 2.00 -4.55 -5.89
CA THR A 306 3.13 -5.48 -5.79
C THR A 306 3.37 -5.95 -4.35
N ASN A 307 2.99 -5.15 -3.35
CA ASN A 307 3.02 -5.56 -1.94
C ASN A 307 1.91 -6.56 -1.57
N SER A 308 0.82 -6.62 -2.35
CA SER A 308 -0.32 -7.49 -2.09
C SER A 308 -0.29 -8.78 -2.92
N ILE A 309 0.43 -8.82 -4.04
CA ILE A 309 0.49 -10.00 -4.92
C ILE A 309 1.07 -11.25 -4.23
N ASP A 310 1.90 -11.07 -3.21
CA ASP A 310 2.50 -12.16 -2.43
C ASP A 310 1.62 -12.63 -1.25
N LYS A 311 0.41 -12.08 -1.13
CA LYS A 311 -0.48 -12.32 0.02
C LYS A 311 -1.90 -12.63 -0.46
N LEU A 312 -2.53 -13.59 0.19
CA LEU A 312 -3.97 -13.80 0.09
C LEU A 312 -4.66 -12.92 1.13
N ASN A 313 -5.56 -12.05 0.68
CA ASN A 313 -6.30 -11.12 1.52
C ASN A 313 -7.81 -11.30 1.32
N SER A 314 -8.58 -11.27 2.41
CA SER A 314 -10.06 -11.26 2.35
C SER A 314 -10.65 -9.87 2.07
N ARG A 315 -9.89 -8.83 2.40
CA ARG A 315 -10.17 -7.41 2.11
C ARG A 315 -8.88 -6.63 1.86
N PHE A 316 -8.95 -5.53 1.10
CA PHE A 316 -7.77 -4.74 0.70
C PHE A 316 -7.05 -4.12 1.90
N CYS A 317 -7.77 -3.31 2.69
CA CYS A 317 -7.27 -2.70 3.92
C CYS A 317 -7.85 -3.42 5.13
N ARG A 318 -7.04 -3.62 6.19
CA ARG A 318 -7.51 -4.24 7.43
C ARG A 318 -8.33 -3.31 8.31
N GLY A 319 -8.29 -2.01 8.06
CA GLY A 319 -8.79 -0.97 8.96
C GLY A 319 -7.71 -0.59 9.96
N GLU A 320 -7.44 0.70 10.08
CA GLU A 320 -6.37 1.24 10.92
C GLU A 320 -6.88 1.55 12.33
N PHE A 321 -5.99 1.46 13.31
CA PHE A 321 -6.18 2.12 14.60
C PHE A 321 -5.56 3.51 14.51
N CYS A 322 -6.30 4.45 13.93
CA CYS A 322 -5.80 5.80 13.66
C CYS A 322 -6.42 6.83 14.60
N THR A 323 -5.60 7.49 15.41
CA THR A 323 -6.02 8.60 16.27
C THR A 323 -5.87 9.93 15.53
N THR A 324 -6.95 10.72 15.49
CA THR A 324 -7.01 12.06 14.91
C THR A 324 -6.45 13.11 15.89
N PRO A 325 -6.14 14.34 15.44
CA PRO A 325 -5.69 15.40 16.34
C PRO A 325 -6.71 15.81 17.40
N THR A 326 -7.98 15.48 17.21
CA THR A 326 -9.07 15.79 18.15
C THR A 326 -9.45 14.60 19.04
N GLY A 327 -8.67 13.50 18.99
CA GLY A 327 -8.79 12.37 19.89
C GLY A 327 -9.79 11.30 19.44
N GLU A 328 -10.39 11.43 18.27
CA GLU A 328 -11.20 10.36 17.69
C GLU A 328 -10.34 9.25 17.09
N ILE A 329 -10.94 8.06 16.99
CA ILE A 329 -10.33 6.86 16.44
C ILE A 329 -11.08 6.49 15.17
N VAL A 330 -10.36 6.48 14.05
CA VAL A 330 -10.89 6.23 12.71
C VAL A 330 -10.19 5.05 12.04
N ALA A 331 -10.87 4.35 11.15
CA ALA A 331 -10.35 3.18 10.44
C ALA A 331 -9.45 3.53 9.24
N CYS A 332 -9.24 4.81 8.96
CA CYS A 332 -8.46 5.29 7.82
C CYS A 332 -7.86 6.68 8.10
N HIS A 333 -6.53 6.81 8.09
CA HIS A 333 -5.82 8.07 8.27
C HIS A 333 -6.12 9.12 7.19
N ARG A 334 -6.62 8.70 6.02
CA ARG A 334 -7.08 9.61 4.97
C ARG A 334 -8.39 10.33 5.34
N VAL A 335 -9.14 9.77 6.29
CA VAL A 335 -10.42 10.28 6.79
C VAL A 335 -10.26 10.65 8.26
N SER A 336 -9.38 11.62 8.52
CA SER A 336 -8.97 12.00 9.88
C SER A 336 -9.52 13.34 10.36
N SER A 337 -10.47 13.91 9.63
CA SER A 337 -11.08 15.22 9.87
C SER A 337 -12.59 15.11 9.83
N LYS A 338 -13.29 15.82 10.73
CA LYS A 338 -14.77 15.84 10.74
C LYS A 338 -15.36 16.48 9.50
N GLU A 339 -14.57 17.26 8.79
CA GLU A 339 -14.88 17.89 7.51
C GLU A 339 -14.88 16.87 6.35
N ASP A 340 -14.26 15.69 6.52
CA ASP A 340 -14.32 14.63 5.52
C ASP A 340 -15.72 13.98 5.54
N PRO A 341 -16.43 13.90 4.40
CA PRO A 341 -17.77 13.30 4.32
C PRO A 341 -17.84 11.83 4.77
N LEU A 342 -16.71 11.12 4.80
CA LEU A 342 -16.62 9.74 5.26
C LEU A 342 -16.27 9.61 6.74
N PHE A 343 -16.05 10.70 7.48
CA PHE A 343 -15.61 10.66 8.88
C PHE A 343 -16.53 9.81 9.74
N GLU A 344 -17.84 10.07 9.70
CA GLU A 344 -18.81 9.29 10.47
C GLU A 344 -18.89 7.83 10.02
N LYS A 345 -18.49 7.49 8.79
CA LYS A 345 -18.44 6.09 8.34
C LYS A 345 -17.14 5.38 8.76
N MET A 346 -16.12 6.11 9.18
CA MET A 346 -14.80 5.57 9.52
C MET A 346 -14.49 5.67 11.02
N TYR A 347 -15.19 6.54 11.75
CA TYR A 347 -15.08 6.66 13.19
C TYR A 347 -15.60 5.40 13.90
N TYR A 348 -14.86 4.94 14.92
CA TYR A 348 -15.30 3.86 15.79
C TYR A 348 -14.85 3.99 17.24
N GLY A 349 -14.35 5.16 17.65
CA GLY A 349 -13.99 5.36 19.04
C GLY A 349 -13.38 6.74 19.30
N LYS A 350 -13.03 6.97 20.56
CA LYS A 350 -12.32 8.19 20.98
C LYS A 350 -11.53 7.97 22.25
N VAL A 351 -10.54 8.82 22.49
CA VAL A 351 -9.92 8.96 23.82
C VAL A 351 -11.00 9.39 24.82
N ALA A 352 -11.01 8.76 25.99
CA ALA A 352 -11.97 9.06 27.04
C ALA A 352 -11.67 10.41 27.72
N ASN A 353 -12.67 10.96 28.42
CA ASN A 353 -12.54 12.26 29.08
C ASN A 353 -11.46 12.29 30.17
N ASP A 354 -11.09 11.12 30.71
CA ASP A 354 -10.01 10.96 31.68
C ASP A 354 -8.61 11.07 31.05
N ARG A 355 -8.53 11.05 29.71
CA ARG A 355 -7.29 11.02 28.90
C ARG A 355 -6.34 9.90 29.29
N LYS A 356 -6.88 8.80 29.80
CA LYS A 356 -6.13 7.60 30.25
C LYS A 356 -6.68 6.31 29.66
N SER A 357 -7.93 6.33 29.20
CA SER A 357 -8.58 5.20 28.57
C SER A 357 -9.14 5.55 27.19
N LEU A 358 -9.53 4.52 26.43
CA LEU A 358 -10.17 4.67 25.13
C LEU A 358 -11.59 4.09 25.17
N ASN A 359 -12.53 4.81 24.57
CA ASN A 359 -13.88 4.32 24.33
C ASN A 359 -13.96 3.80 22.90
N ILE A 360 -13.99 2.48 22.74
CA ILE A 360 -14.12 1.80 21.45
C ILE A 360 -15.56 1.34 21.28
N ASP A 361 -16.13 1.60 20.10
CA ASP A 361 -17.47 1.17 19.72
C ASP A 361 -17.38 -0.04 18.79
N ASP A 362 -17.64 -1.23 19.34
CA ASP A 362 -17.58 -2.48 18.58
C ASP A 362 -18.72 -2.60 17.54
N ASN A 363 -19.86 -1.93 17.75
CA ASN A 363 -20.92 -1.90 16.75
C ASN A 363 -20.46 -1.12 15.52
N ARG A 364 -19.84 0.06 15.72
CA ARG A 364 -19.25 0.82 14.59
C ARG A 364 -18.12 0.06 13.93
N LYS A 365 -17.28 -0.69 14.67
CA LYS A 365 -16.28 -1.59 14.05
C LYS A 365 -16.92 -2.63 13.13
N ASN A 366 -18.04 -3.22 13.53
CA ASN A 366 -18.76 -4.20 12.70
C ASN A 366 -19.35 -3.57 11.43
N GLU A 367 -19.88 -2.35 11.52
CA GLU A 367 -20.36 -1.60 10.35
C GLU A 367 -19.22 -1.27 9.37
N ILE A 368 -18.08 -0.78 9.89
CA ILE A 368 -16.87 -0.53 9.11
C ILE A 368 -16.37 -1.82 8.48
N PHE A 369 -16.35 -2.92 9.24
CA PHE A 369 -15.96 -4.22 8.74
C PHE A 369 -16.83 -4.64 7.55
N ALA A 370 -18.16 -4.51 7.66
CA ALA A 370 -19.08 -4.81 6.56
C ALA A 370 -18.80 -3.93 5.33
N MET A 371 -18.58 -2.63 5.52
CA MET A 371 -18.24 -1.69 4.45
C MET A 371 -16.92 -2.07 3.75
N PHE A 372 -15.87 -2.38 4.51
CA PHE A 372 -14.55 -2.76 3.96
C PHE A 372 -14.58 -4.10 3.21
N ASN A 373 -15.54 -4.97 3.52
CA ASN A 373 -15.72 -6.25 2.84
C ASN A 373 -16.55 -6.16 1.56
N LYS A 374 -17.20 -5.01 1.30
CA LYS A 374 -18.01 -4.79 0.09
C LYS A 374 -17.13 -4.84 -1.16
N LYS A 375 -17.63 -5.56 -2.16
CA LYS A 375 -16.96 -5.78 -3.45
C LYS A 375 -17.93 -5.48 -4.59
N LEU A 376 -17.40 -5.11 -5.75
CA LEU A 376 -18.21 -4.99 -6.97
C LEU A 376 -18.69 -6.39 -7.41
N PRO A 377 -19.85 -6.50 -8.07
CA PRO A 377 -20.37 -7.80 -8.56
C PRO A 377 -19.37 -8.55 -9.45
N GLU A 378 -18.64 -7.81 -10.29
CA GLU A 378 -17.59 -8.33 -11.18
C GLU A 378 -16.37 -8.92 -10.44
N CYS A 379 -16.19 -8.66 -9.14
CA CYS A 379 -15.10 -9.25 -8.36
C CYS A 379 -15.22 -10.77 -8.20
N LYS A 380 -16.45 -11.33 -8.21
CA LYS A 380 -16.69 -12.77 -7.97
C LYS A 380 -15.88 -13.67 -8.90
N ASN A 381 -15.71 -13.26 -10.15
CA ASN A 381 -15.02 -14.03 -11.19
C ASN A 381 -13.66 -13.41 -11.57
N CYS A 382 -13.10 -12.55 -10.71
CA CYS A 382 -11.87 -11.83 -11.00
C CYS A 382 -10.64 -12.59 -10.49
N PHE A 383 -9.69 -12.88 -11.38
CA PHE A 383 -8.45 -13.57 -11.02
C PHE A 383 -7.60 -12.82 -9.98
N ALA A 384 -7.74 -11.49 -9.94
CA ALA A 384 -7.03 -10.62 -8.99
C ALA A 384 -7.73 -10.52 -7.62
N MET A 385 -8.91 -11.13 -7.43
CA MET A 385 -9.76 -10.91 -6.25
C MET A 385 -9.04 -11.18 -4.94
N TRP A 386 -8.14 -12.16 -4.87
CA TRP A 386 -7.47 -12.52 -3.61
C TRP A 386 -6.25 -11.66 -3.27
N HIS A 387 -5.75 -10.87 -4.23
CA HIS A 387 -4.64 -9.93 -4.04
C HIS A 387 -5.14 -8.48 -3.95
N CYS A 388 -6.12 -8.13 -4.77
CA CYS A 388 -6.81 -6.85 -4.75
C CYS A 388 -7.82 -6.76 -3.61
N ALA A 389 -8.51 -7.87 -3.33
CA ALA A 389 -9.46 -8.01 -2.24
C ALA A 389 -10.55 -6.92 -2.17
N GLY A 390 -10.98 -6.44 -3.34
CA GLY A 390 -12.03 -5.41 -3.49
C GLY A 390 -11.51 -3.98 -3.63
N GLY A 391 -10.21 -3.74 -3.49
CA GLY A 391 -9.62 -2.42 -3.60
C GLY A 391 -9.91 -1.51 -2.39
N CYS A 392 -9.37 -0.29 -2.45
CA CYS A 392 -9.43 0.67 -1.36
C CYS A 392 -10.86 1.18 -1.11
N VAL A 393 -11.33 1.07 0.14
CA VAL A 393 -12.66 1.56 0.57
C VAL A 393 -12.81 3.07 0.42
N TYR A 394 -11.72 3.84 0.61
CA TYR A 394 -11.74 5.29 0.40
C TYR A 394 -12.06 5.61 -1.07
N ASP A 395 -11.44 4.88 -2.00
CA ASP A 395 -11.69 5.07 -3.43
C ASP A 395 -13.09 4.60 -3.81
N GLN A 396 -13.57 3.47 -3.26
CA GLN A 396 -14.95 3.00 -3.50
C GLN A 396 -16.02 4.03 -3.13
N ASN A 397 -15.73 4.94 -2.19
CA ASN A 397 -16.67 5.97 -1.75
C ASN A 397 -16.45 7.34 -2.42
N ASN A 398 -15.30 7.57 -3.07
CA ASN A 398 -14.96 8.86 -3.69
C ASN A 398 -14.85 8.82 -5.22
N LEU A 399 -14.68 7.63 -5.82
CA LEU A 399 -14.57 7.45 -7.26
C LEU A 399 -15.89 7.02 -7.88
N THR A 400 -16.13 7.46 -9.11
CA THR A 400 -17.21 6.96 -9.95
C THR A 400 -16.99 5.49 -10.31
N LEU A 401 -18.06 4.78 -10.71
CA LEU A 401 -17.95 3.39 -11.16
C LEU A 401 -16.97 3.23 -12.35
N SER A 402 -16.90 4.23 -13.25
CA SER A 402 -15.97 4.24 -14.37
C SER A 402 -14.50 4.29 -13.89
N GLN A 403 -14.19 5.21 -12.98
CA GLN A 403 -12.86 5.33 -12.38
C GLN A 403 -12.49 4.08 -11.55
N LEU A 404 -13.45 3.50 -10.83
CA LEU A 404 -13.22 2.23 -10.13
C LEU A 404 -12.88 1.10 -11.10
N ARG A 405 -13.56 1.02 -12.25
CA ARG A 405 -13.26 0.04 -13.30
C ARG A 405 -11.90 0.28 -13.96
N ALA A 406 -11.51 1.54 -14.17
CA ALA A 406 -10.17 1.90 -14.63
C ALA A 406 -9.10 1.44 -13.63
N LYS A 407 -9.35 1.63 -12.33
CA LYS A 407 -8.48 1.12 -11.27
C LYS A 407 -8.46 -0.43 -11.20
N CYS A 408 -9.59 -1.09 -11.43
CA CYS A 408 -9.63 -2.55 -11.57
C CYS A 408 -8.81 -3.03 -12.78
N TYR A 409 -8.84 -2.31 -13.90
CA TYR A 409 -7.98 -2.57 -15.05
C TYR A 409 -6.51 -2.47 -14.66
N TYR A 410 -6.09 -1.34 -14.07
CA TYR A 410 -4.74 -1.14 -13.53
C TYR A 410 -4.24 -2.31 -12.68
N ILE A 411 -5.00 -2.68 -11.65
CA ILE A 411 -4.59 -3.72 -10.71
C ILE A 411 -4.44 -5.08 -11.41
N LYS A 412 -5.39 -5.43 -12.30
CA LYS A 412 -5.32 -6.67 -13.08
C LYS A 412 -4.11 -6.68 -14.03
N SER A 413 -3.90 -5.59 -14.78
CA SER A 413 -2.80 -5.46 -15.72
C SER A 413 -1.45 -5.55 -15.01
N LEU A 414 -1.31 -4.89 -13.85
CA LEU A 414 -0.08 -4.96 -13.07
C LEU A 414 0.17 -6.36 -12.48
N ILE A 415 -0.86 -7.02 -11.93
CA ILE A 415 -0.73 -8.41 -11.44
C ILE A 415 -0.33 -9.33 -12.58
N GLN A 416 -0.97 -9.21 -13.75
CA GLN A 416 -0.61 -10.00 -14.93
C GLN A 416 0.85 -9.79 -15.34
N ALA A 417 1.30 -8.53 -15.41
CA ALA A 417 2.67 -8.20 -15.79
C ALA A 417 3.71 -8.78 -14.81
N ILE A 418 3.44 -8.71 -13.50
CA ILE A 418 4.32 -9.26 -12.47
C ILE A 418 4.32 -10.79 -12.48
N LEU A 419 3.16 -11.43 -12.68
CA LEU A 419 3.10 -12.89 -12.86
C LEU A 419 3.93 -13.32 -14.07
N TYR A 420 3.78 -12.64 -15.20
CA TYR A 420 4.53 -12.93 -16.41
C TYR A 420 6.05 -12.73 -16.21
N GLU A 421 6.48 -11.63 -15.60
CA GLU A 421 7.88 -11.39 -15.25
C GLU A 421 8.46 -12.53 -14.40
N ARG A 422 7.74 -12.98 -13.37
CA ARG A 422 8.19 -14.08 -12.50
C ARG A 422 8.28 -15.41 -13.23
N LEU A 423 7.32 -15.70 -14.10
CA LEU A 423 7.28 -16.94 -14.87
C LEU A 423 8.38 -16.99 -15.93
N THR A 424 8.69 -15.85 -16.56
CA THR A 424 9.72 -15.76 -17.61
C THR A 424 11.15 -15.69 -17.07
N ILE A 425 11.36 -15.08 -15.90
CA ILE A 425 12.66 -15.13 -15.22
C ILE A 425 12.98 -16.57 -14.82
N LYS A 426 12.00 -17.30 -14.27
CA LYS A 426 12.17 -18.72 -13.91
C LYS A 426 12.49 -19.62 -15.12
N THR A 427 11.97 -19.31 -16.31
CA THR A 427 12.28 -20.07 -17.53
C THR A 427 13.65 -19.77 -18.12
N ASN A 428 14.24 -18.60 -17.83
CA ASN A 428 15.61 -18.27 -18.27
C ASN A 428 16.69 -18.77 -17.28
N SER A 429 16.29 -19.14 -16.07
CA SER A 429 17.09 -19.93 -15.13
C SER A 429 16.71 -21.41 -15.24
N TYR A 430 17.11 -22.08 -16.32
CA TYR A 430 17.03 -23.54 -16.37
C TYR A 430 17.96 -24.14 -15.31
N GLY A 431 17.37 -24.69 -14.24
CA GLY A 431 18.03 -25.47 -13.20
C GLY A 431 17.40 -25.24 -11.82
N ASP A 432 16.61 -26.21 -11.36
CA ASP A 432 16.22 -26.48 -9.96
C ASP A 432 15.23 -25.55 -9.23
N LYS A 433 13.94 -25.93 -9.27
CA LYS A 433 13.09 -26.40 -8.15
C LYS A 433 11.60 -26.18 -8.39
#